data_AF-A0A7X1FMY2-F1
#
_entry.id   AF-A0A7X1FMY2-F1
#
_cell.length_a   1.000
_cell.length_b   1.000
_cell.length_c   1.000
_cell.angle_alpha   90.00
_cell.angle_beta   90.00
_cell.angle_gamma   90.00
#
_symmetry.space_group_name_H-M   'P 1'
#
loop_
_entity.id
_entity.type
_entity.pdbx_description
1 polymer ?
#
loop_
_entity_poly.entity_id
_entity_poly.type
_entity_poly.pdbx_seq_one_letter_code
_entity_poly.pdbx_strand_id
1 'polypeptide(L)'
;MNPNWLFPIGLGLGLTLFGLAGSGKQLGQIGLWLDHRDSPYTAQANALSPIIDCMNQVDVPWRVAHQAYLAEGKPRSAAPGAYDLRSQGGQDIDLAYRSSCSGDIGAKLRSLDPDNPLLAATERYQQVLARFVALTKDAYMHRLGLGRTLDEAQLDELVRQLEIQAPDYLQASNAVRQLLQPQDVEHRPQQLQRLEQRLGRNVHWALLNYMIQARSTMDLLDDGIRQRTLTPAQLSQATQRLRQAWEARQQFIGSIQDPQTREALYLWQLIAAPSQHYLQALDTLHRDWLQHAEPQRLGEDFHAVTQGYDQMLYHYNQLARSRY
;
A
#
# COMPACT_ATOMS: atom_id res chain seq x y z
N MET A 1 22.13 -10.94 -42.45
CA MET A 1 23.38 -10.48 -41.81
C MET A 1 23.14 -9.11 -41.22
N ASN A 2 23.61 -8.94 -40.00
CA ASN A 2 23.39 -7.84 -39.07
C ASN A 2 24.35 -6.67 -39.39
N PRO A 3 23.90 -5.41 -39.26
CA PRO A 3 24.75 -4.34 -38.81
C PRO A 3 24.19 -3.80 -37.49
N ASN A 4 24.65 -4.45 -36.43
CA ASN A 4 24.68 -3.91 -35.09
C ASN A 4 25.78 -2.84 -35.02
N TRP A 5 25.51 -1.79 -34.24
CA TRP A 5 26.44 -0.88 -33.54
C TRP A 5 26.39 0.61 -33.91
N LEU A 6 26.37 1.40 -32.82
CA LEU A 6 26.61 2.85 -32.67
C LEU A 6 25.36 3.73 -32.93
N PHE A 7 24.70 4.40 -31.98
CA PHE A 7 25.14 5.02 -30.72
C PHE A 7 24.01 5.02 -29.65
N PRO A 8 24.36 5.09 -28.36
CA PRO A 8 23.44 5.06 -27.23
C PRO A 8 22.92 6.47 -26.93
N ILE A 9 21.60 6.67 -26.96
CA ILE A 9 20.97 7.88 -26.42
C ILE A 9 20.21 7.47 -25.17
N GLY A 10 20.87 7.70 -24.03
CA GLY A 10 20.28 8.11 -22.76
C GLY A 10 18.92 7.51 -22.41
N LEU A 11 18.90 6.21 -22.17
CA LEU A 11 17.86 5.54 -21.41
C LEU A 11 17.97 5.98 -19.94
N GLY A 12 17.21 7.03 -19.60
CA GLY A 12 16.91 7.43 -18.23
C GLY A 12 15.43 7.19 -17.94
N LEU A 13 15.00 5.93 -18.08
CA LEU A 13 13.83 5.46 -17.35
C LEU A 13 14.11 5.71 -15.87
N GLY A 14 13.20 6.38 -15.17
CA GLY A 14 13.25 6.58 -13.72
C GLY A 14 13.12 5.25 -12.98
N LEU A 15 14.18 4.44 -13.07
CA LEU A 15 14.57 3.39 -12.16
C LEU A 15 15.56 4.03 -11.21
N THR A 16 15.10 4.27 -9.98
CA THR A 16 15.82 3.87 -8.77
C THR A 16 17.34 4.04 -8.79
N LEU A 17 17.80 5.24 -8.42
CA LEU A 17 19.13 5.43 -7.86
C LEU A 17 19.03 6.46 -6.73
N PHE A 18 18.80 5.98 -5.51
CA PHE A 18 19.63 6.21 -4.32
C PHE A 18 18.93 5.59 -3.08
N GLY A 19 18.95 4.26 -3.01
CA GLY A 19 18.66 3.48 -1.81
C GLY A 19 19.80 3.48 -0.78
N LEU A 20 20.72 4.46 -0.84
CA LEU A 20 21.78 4.66 0.13
C LEU A 20 21.95 6.16 0.38
N ALA A 21 21.06 6.72 1.20
CA ALA A 21 21.31 8.01 1.84
C ALA A 21 20.72 7.96 3.24
N GLY A 22 21.53 7.44 4.17
CA GLY A 22 21.28 7.62 5.60
C GLY A 22 21.08 9.10 5.91
N SER A 23 19.97 9.39 6.59
CA SER A 23 19.67 10.43 7.59
C SER A 23 20.64 11.62 7.83
N GLY A 24 21.32 12.13 6.81
CA GLY A 24 22.09 13.37 6.86
C GLY A 24 21.27 14.51 6.25
N LYS A 25 20.87 15.48 7.07
CA LYS A 25 20.10 16.69 6.65
C LYS A 25 20.69 17.38 5.41
N GLN A 26 22.02 17.34 5.23
CA GLN A 26 22.71 17.99 4.11
C GLN A 26 22.61 17.24 2.78
N LEU A 27 22.61 15.90 2.78
CA LEU A 27 22.51 15.11 1.53
C LEU A 27 21.08 15.09 0.99
N GLY A 28 20.07 15.07 1.87
CA GLY A 28 18.65 15.15 1.46
C GLY A 28 18.28 16.47 0.80
N GLN A 29 18.85 17.58 1.25
CA GLN A 29 18.63 18.92 0.67
C GLN A 29 19.24 19.06 -0.73
N ILE A 30 20.40 18.45 -0.98
CA ILE A 30 21.04 18.45 -2.30
C ILE A 30 20.23 17.61 -3.30
N GLY A 31 19.71 16.45 -2.87
CA GLY A 31 18.82 15.62 -3.69
C GLY A 31 17.54 16.36 -4.10
N LEU A 32 16.82 16.93 -3.14
CA LEU A 32 15.61 17.71 -3.42
C LEU A 32 15.86 18.94 -4.30
N TRP A 33 17.01 19.60 -4.13
CA TRP A 33 17.40 20.71 -4.99
C TRP A 33 17.66 20.28 -6.43
N LEU A 34 18.29 19.12 -6.64
CA LEU A 34 18.49 18.53 -7.97
C LEU A 34 17.14 18.14 -8.60
N ASP A 35 16.25 17.54 -7.82
CA ASP A 35 14.92 17.13 -8.28
C ASP A 35 14.04 18.32 -8.65
N HIS A 36 14.13 19.41 -7.88
CA HIS A 36 13.41 20.65 -8.17
C HIS A 36 13.87 21.30 -9.48
N ARG A 37 15.12 21.05 -9.90
CA ARG A 37 15.62 21.48 -11.21
C ARG A 37 15.10 20.62 -12.36
N ASP A 38 14.75 19.36 -12.11
CA ASP A 38 14.10 18.49 -13.10
C ASP A 38 12.62 18.86 -13.23
N SER A 39 11.86 18.83 -12.13
CA SER A 39 10.53 19.46 -12.04
C SER A 39 10.03 19.57 -10.59
N PRO A 40 9.10 20.50 -10.28
CA PRO A 40 8.41 20.52 -8.98
C PRO A 40 7.74 19.19 -8.63
N TYR A 41 7.25 18.47 -9.64
CA TYR A 41 6.67 17.14 -9.49
C TYR A 41 7.69 16.08 -9.03
N THR A 42 8.87 16.06 -9.66
CA THR A 42 9.95 15.13 -9.29
C THR A 42 10.38 15.39 -7.84
N ALA A 43 10.50 16.65 -7.44
CA ALA A 43 10.79 17.04 -6.06
C ALA A 43 9.71 16.57 -5.08
N GLN A 44 8.43 16.73 -5.42
CA GLN A 44 7.32 16.28 -4.57
C GLN A 44 7.27 14.76 -4.45
N ALA A 45 7.38 14.01 -5.56
CA ALA A 45 7.42 12.55 -5.53
C ALA A 45 8.59 12.03 -4.68
N ASN A 46 9.78 12.62 -4.82
CA ASN A 46 10.94 12.24 -4.02
C ASN A 46 10.84 12.65 -2.55
N ALA A 47 10.09 13.72 -2.25
CA ALA A 47 9.79 14.13 -0.89
C ALA A 47 8.79 13.19 -0.19
N LEU A 48 7.82 12.65 -0.93
CA LEU A 48 6.82 11.71 -0.43
C LEU A 48 7.31 10.25 -0.36
N SER A 49 8.31 9.88 -1.17
CA SER A 49 8.81 8.50 -1.29
C SER A 49 9.09 7.81 0.05
N PRO A 50 9.80 8.41 1.04
CA PRO A 50 10.04 7.73 2.31
C PRO A 50 8.76 7.39 3.09
N ILE A 51 7.75 8.26 3.00
CA ILE A 51 6.43 8.03 3.63
C ILE A 51 5.72 6.89 2.88
N ILE A 52 5.68 6.96 1.55
CA ILE A 52 5.09 5.92 0.69
C ILE A 52 5.77 4.57 0.93
N ASP A 53 7.09 4.53 1.04
CA ASP A 53 7.87 3.32 1.28
C ASP A 53 7.56 2.71 2.64
N CYS A 54 7.50 3.54 3.69
CA CYS A 54 7.08 3.08 5.01
C CYS A 54 5.65 2.47 4.99
N MET A 55 4.70 3.17 4.36
CA MET A 55 3.32 2.71 4.25
C MET A 55 3.23 1.41 3.45
N ASN A 56 3.90 1.36 2.32
CA ASN A 56 3.85 0.20 1.44
C ASN A 56 4.59 -1.00 2.01
N GLN A 57 5.72 -0.81 2.69
CA GLN A 57 6.59 -1.91 3.13
C GLN A 57 6.30 -2.40 4.54
N VAL A 58 5.71 -1.56 5.40
CA VAL A 58 5.51 -1.86 6.82
C VAL A 58 4.05 -1.75 7.22
N ASP A 59 3.37 -0.62 6.95
CA ASP A 59 1.97 -0.42 7.37
C ASP A 59 1.02 -1.47 6.77
N VAL A 60 1.05 -1.63 5.44
CA VAL A 60 0.16 -2.58 4.73
C VAL A 60 0.27 -4.00 5.29
N PRO A 61 1.48 -4.60 5.44
CA PRO A 61 1.65 -5.89 6.11
C PRO A 61 1.04 -5.95 7.51
N TRP A 62 1.27 -4.92 8.34
CA TRP A 62 0.78 -4.91 9.71
C TRP A 62 -0.74 -4.83 9.79
N ARG A 63 -1.37 -4.08 8.88
CA ARG A 63 -2.84 -4.04 8.78
C ARG A 63 -3.40 -5.40 8.39
N VAL A 64 -2.82 -6.07 7.40
CA VAL A 64 -3.25 -7.42 6.99
C VAL A 64 -3.07 -8.44 8.12
N ALA A 65 -1.93 -8.40 8.81
CA ALA A 65 -1.66 -9.28 9.96
C ALA A 65 -2.66 -9.03 11.10
N HIS A 66 -2.91 -7.76 11.43
CA HIS A 66 -3.88 -7.37 12.45
C HIS A 66 -5.32 -7.80 12.09
N GLN A 67 -5.72 -7.60 10.83
CA GLN A 67 -7.05 -8.02 10.35
C GLN A 67 -7.25 -9.53 10.46
N ALA A 68 -6.24 -10.32 10.10
CA ALA A 68 -6.31 -11.77 10.21
C ALA A 68 -6.35 -12.23 11.68
N TYR A 69 -5.61 -11.56 12.56
CA TYR A 69 -5.71 -11.79 14.01
C TYR A 69 -7.13 -11.58 14.54
N LEU A 70 -7.81 -10.48 14.16
CA LEU A 70 -9.19 -10.21 14.57
C LEU A 70 -10.19 -11.23 14.02
N ALA A 71 -10.02 -11.69 12.78
CA ALA A 71 -10.99 -12.59 12.13
C ALA A 71 -11.04 -13.99 12.77
N GLU A 72 -9.91 -14.48 13.31
CA GLU A 72 -9.82 -15.84 13.84
C GLU A 72 -10.04 -15.95 15.34
N GLY A 73 -10.11 -14.81 16.05
CA GLY A 73 -10.33 -14.77 17.51
C GLY A 73 -9.28 -15.56 18.31
N LYS A 74 -8.13 -15.86 17.70
CA LYS A 74 -7.03 -16.61 18.32
C LYS A 74 -5.69 -15.91 18.00
N PRO A 75 -4.79 -15.75 19.00
CA PRO A 75 -3.40 -15.37 18.76
C PRO A 75 -2.64 -16.32 17.82
N ARG A 76 -3.23 -17.48 17.49
CA ARG A 76 -2.72 -18.51 16.58
C ARG A 76 -3.48 -18.56 15.25
N SER A 77 -3.77 -17.41 14.66
CA SER A 77 -4.44 -17.35 13.35
C SER A 77 -3.76 -18.29 12.32
N ALA A 78 -4.49 -19.24 11.76
CA ALA A 78 -4.09 -20.14 10.69
C ALA A 78 -4.27 -19.51 9.29
N ALA A 79 -4.86 -18.31 9.21
CA ALA A 79 -5.09 -17.60 7.96
C ALA A 79 -3.76 -17.44 7.22
N PRO A 80 -3.72 -17.84 5.94
CA PRO A 80 -2.60 -17.53 5.07
C PRO A 80 -2.30 -16.02 5.14
N GLY A 81 -1.05 -15.65 5.48
CA GLY A 81 -0.65 -14.25 5.59
C GLY A 81 -0.87 -13.56 6.94
N ALA A 82 -1.59 -14.18 7.90
CA ALA A 82 -1.85 -13.56 9.22
C ALA A 82 -0.59 -13.28 10.02
N TYR A 83 0.38 -14.18 9.88
CA TYR A 83 1.73 -14.08 10.38
C TYR A 83 2.72 -14.72 9.39
N ASP A 84 2.27 -15.02 8.16
CA ASP A 84 3.15 -15.55 7.12
C ASP A 84 3.92 -14.41 6.47
N LEU A 85 4.87 -13.92 7.26
CA LEU A 85 5.93 -13.00 6.88
C LEU A 85 7.09 -13.76 6.21
N ARG A 86 6.95 -15.10 6.03
CA ARG A 86 7.96 -15.98 5.45
C ARG A 86 7.73 -16.30 3.98
N SER A 87 6.52 -16.17 3.44
CA SER A 87 6.27 -16.46 2.01
C SER A 87 6.95 -15.50 1.01
N GLN A 88 7.78 -14.55 1.49
CA GLN A 88 8.24 -13.37 0.74
C GLN A 88 9.75 -13.11 0.85
N GLY A 89 10.58 -14.09 0.51
CA GLY A 89 12.01 -13.82 0.20
C GLY A 89 12.92 -13.49 1.39
N GLY A 90 12.51 -13.79 2.63
CA GLY A 90 13.43 -13.82 3.77
C GLY A 90 13.79 -12.46 4.40
N GLN A 91 13.12 -11.36 4.05
CA GLN A 91 13.32 -10.11 4.76
C GLN A 91 12.60 -10.13 6.12
N ASP A 92 13.40 -10.03 7.18
CA ASP A 92 12.97 -9.79 8.55
C ASP A 92 12.15 -8.48 8.60
N ILE A 93 10.95 -8.48 9.19
CA ILE A 93 10.15 -7.25 9.28
C ILE A 93 10.83 -6.20 10.15
N ASP A 94 11.69 -6.60 11.08
CA ASP A 94 12.54 -5.64 11.77
C ASP A 94 13.52 -4.96 10.81
N LEU A 95 13.98 -5.68 9.79
CA LEU A 95 14.79 -5.11 8.73
C LEU A 95 13.95 -4.15 7.89
N ALA A 96 12.74 -4.51 7.48
CA ALA A 96 11.83 -3.63 6.73
C ALA A 96 11.45 -2.36 7.51
N TYR A 97 11.15 -2.49 8.80
CA TYR A 97 10.91 -1.34 9.69
C TYR A 97 12.16 -0.46 9.81
N ARG A 98 13.33 -1.08 10.04
CA ARG A 98 14.59 -0.34 10.14
C ARG A 98 14.98 0.35 8.84
N SER A 99 14.74 -0.27 7.69
CA SER A 99 15.10 0.28 6.38
C SER A 99 14.13 1.37 5.93
N SER A 100 12.84 1.19 6.18
CA SER A 100 11.80 1.94 5.45
C SER A 100 10.97 2.86 6.35
N CYS A 101 10.97 2.65 7.68
CA CYS A 101 10.19 3.47 8.63
C CYS A 101 11.01 4.08 9.78
N SER A 102 12.30 3.77 9.90
CA SER A 102 13.13 4.30 10.98
C SER A 102 13.57 5.74 10.72
N GLY A 103 13.82 6.49 11.80
CA GLY A 103 14.21 7.89 11.72
C GLY A 103 13.04 8.81 11.38
N ASP A 104 13.32 9.97 10.80
CA ASP A 104 12.33 10.98 10.41
C ASP A 104 11.99 10.85 8.92
N ILE A 105 11.00 10.02 8.60
CA ILE A 105 10.58 9.79 7.20
C ILE A 105 9.91 11.03 6.58
N GLY A 106 9.50 12.00 7.40
CA GLY A 106 8.97 13.29 6.96
C GLY A 106 10.05 14.32 6.60
N ALA A 107 11.34 14.03 6.83
CA ALA A 107 12.42 15.01 6.71
C ALA A 107 12.52 15.66 5.31
N LYS A 108 12.33 14.87 4.25
CA LYS A 108 12.36 15.39 2.87
C LYS A 108 11.14 16.27 2.59
N LEU A 109 9.95 15.82 2.96
CA LEU A 109 8.74 16.63 2.84
C LEU A 109 8.84 17.94 3.61
N ARG A 110 9.35 17.92 4.85
CA ARG A 110 9.53 19.13 5.68
C ARG A 110 10.50 20.13 5.05
N SER A 111 11.46 19.64 4.27
CA SER A 111 12.41 20.50 3.55
C SER A 111 11.80 21.13 2.30
N LEU A 112 10.80 20.47 1.69
CA LEU A 112 10.11 20.95 0.50
C LEU A 112 8.91 21.86 0.85
N ASP A 113 8.11 21.44 1.82
CA ASP A 113 6.86 22.07 2.25
C ASP A 113 6.69 21.88 3.77
N PRO A 114 7.20 22.82 4.60
CA PRO A 114 7.22 22.67 6.05
C PRO A 114 5.83 22.77 6.69
N ASP A 115 4.85 23.35 6.00
CA ASP A 115 3.48 23.54 6.49
C ASP A 115 2.55 22.39 6.03
N ASN A 116 3.09 21.37 5.38
CA ASN A 116 2.31 20.26 4.86
C ASN A 116 1.61 19.48 6.00
N PRO A 117 0.27 19.33 5.97
CA PRO A 117 -0.48 18.65 7.03
C PRO A 117 -0.11 17.17 7.19
N LEU A 118 0.48 16.54 6.15
CA LEU A 118 0.98 15.16 6.22
C LEU A 118 2.12 14.99 7.24
N LEU A 119 2.88 16.05 7.53
CA LEU A 119 4.01 15.97 8.47
C LEU A 119 3.56 15.59 9.88
N ALA A 120 2.57 16.32 10.42
CA ALA A 120 2.04 16.03 11.76
C ALA A 120 1.40 14.64 11.84
N ALA A 121 0.69 14.22 10.79
CA ALA A 121 0.11 12.88 10.71
C ALA A 121 1.19 11.80 10.66
N THR A 122 2.27 12.02 9.89
CA THR A 122 3.41 11.11 9.76
C THR A 122 4.14 10.97 11.09
N GLU A 123 4.40 12.07 11.80
CA GLU A 123 5.05 12.04 13.12
C GLU A 123 4.22 11.25 14.13
N ARG A 124 2.91 11.50 14.21
CA ARG A 124 1.99 10.73 15.07
C ARG A 124 1.98 9.25 14.69
N TYR A 125 1.92 8.95 13.39
CA TYR A 125 1.95 7.58 12.88
C TYR A 125 3.23 6.84 13.27
N GLN A 126 4.41 7.44 13.09
CA GLN A 126 5.68 6.81 13.47
C GLN A 126 5.74 6.51 14.98
N GLN A 127 5.22 7.40 15.82
CA GLN A 127 5.16 7.19 17.27
C GLN A 127 4.30 6.00 17.67
N VAL A 128 3.12 5.83 17.06
CA VAL A 128 2.23 4.69 17.37
C VAL A 128 2.70 3.40 16.71
N LEU A 129 3.24 3.47 15.49
CA LEU A 129 3.79 2.34 14.75
C LEU A 129 4.93 1.68 15.53
N ALA A 130 5.88 2.46 16.06
CA ALA A 130 7.00 1.92 16.82
C ALA A 130 6.56 1.05 18.00
N ARG A 131 5.50 1.48 18.71
CA ARG A 131 4.90 0.72 19.82
C ARG A 131 4.18 -0.53 19.31
N PHE A 132 3.39 -0.38 18.25
CA PHE A 132 2.63 -1.48 17.67
C PHE A 132 3.55 -2.59 17.15
N VAL A 133 4.59 -2.23 16.39
CA VAL A 133 5.62 -3.13 15.86
C VAL A 133 6.32 -3.93 16.96
N ALA A 134 6.69 -3.27 18.08
CA ALA A 134 7.34 -3.95 19.19
C ALA A 134 6.45 -5.06 19.79
N LEU A 135 5.15 -4.78 19.96
CA LEU A 135 4.19 -5.73 20.51
C LEU A 135 3.92 -6.91 19.56
N THR A 136 3.72 -6.65 18.26
CA THR A 136 3.46 -7.72 17.31
C THR A 136 4.71 -8.57 17.02
N LYS A 137 5.91 -7.99 17.08
CA LYS A 137 7.17 -8.74 16.95
C LYS A 137 7.30 -9.81 18.03
N ASP A 138 7.05 -9.47 19.29
CA ASP A 138 7.16 -10.41 20.40
C ASP A 138 6.17 -11.58 20.24
N ALA A 139 4.95 -11.30 19.76
CA ALA A 139 3.95 -12.32 19.42
C ALA A 139 4.43 -13.25 18.29
N TYR A 140 5.03 -12.66 17.25
CA TYR A 140 5.53 -13.40 16.09
C TYR A 140 6.72 -14.32 16.44
N MET A 141 7.71 -13.79 17.17
CA MET A 141 8.88 -14.55 17.58
C MET A 141 8.48 -15.76 18.43
N HIS A 142 7.57 -15.55 19.39
CA HIS A 142 7.00 -16.63 20.19
C HIS A 142 6.37 -17.74 19.35
N ARG A 143 5.56 -17.40 18.34
CA ARG A 143 4.94 -18.37 17.42
C ARG A 143 5.97 -19.22 16.68
N LEU A 144 7.11 -18.62 16.31
CA LEU A 144 8.19 -19.35 15.63
C LEU A 144 9.02 -20.22 16.58
N GLY A 145 8.74 -20.23 17.88
CA GLY A 145 9.60 -20.85 18.88
C GLY A 145 10.95 -20.15 19.03
N LEU A 146 11.04 -18.88 18.60
CA LEU A 146 12.23 -18.05 18.65
C LEU A 146 12.06 -16.97 19.73
N GLY A 147 13.15 -16.59 20.41
CA GLY A 147 13.07 -15.57 21.47
C GLY A 147 12.48 -16.09 22.78
N ARG A 148 11.84 -15.21 23.56
CA ARG A 148 11.31 -15.55 24.89
C ARG A 148 10.10 -16.48 24.77
N THR A 149 10.12 -17.60 25.48
CA THR A 149 8.93 -18.43 25.65
C THR A 149 7.92 -17.68 26.53
N LEU A 150 6.74 -17.41 25.98
CA LEU A 150 5.60 -16.83 26.68
C LEU A 150 4.71 -17.97 27.18
N ASP A 151 4.30 -17.91 28.43
CA ASP A 151 3.20 -18.73 28.95
C ASP A 151 1.83 -18.20 28.47
N GLU A 152 0.75 -18.93 28.75
CA GLU A 152 -0.61 -18.54 28.29
C GLU A 152 -1.03 -17.17 28.84
N ALA A 153 -0.72 -16.87 30.10
CA ALA A 153 -1.07 -15.59 30.72
C ALA A 153 -0.29 -14.41 30.11
N GLN A 154 0.98 -14.61 29.76
CA GLN A 154 1.82 -13.64 29.07
C GLN A 154 1.34 -13.39 27.64
N LEU A 155 0.84 -14.43 26.96
CA LEU A 155 0.27 -14.30 25.63
C LEU A 155 -1.06 -13.54 25.65
N ASP A 156 -1.93 -13.82 26.62
CA ASP A 156 -3.21 -13.13 26.80
C ASP A 156 -3.01 -11.64 27.12
N GLU A 157 -2.02 -11.31 27.95
CA GLU A 157 -1.66 -9.91 28.24
C GLU A 157 -1.12 -9.19 27.00
N LEU A 158 -0.30 -9.86 26.18
CA LEU A 158 0.21 -9.30 24.92
C LEU A 158 -0.93 -9.01 23.93
N VAL A 159 -1.87 -9.94 23.81
CA VAL A 159 -3.10 -9.81 23.04
C VAL A 159 -3.91 -8.59 23.50
N ARG A 160 -4.14 -8.48 24.80
CA ARG A 160 -4.89 -7.36 25.38
C ARG A 160 -4.21 -6.03 25.09
N GLN A 161 -2.88 -5.98 25.15
CA GLN A 161 -2.11 -4.78 24.80
C GLN A 161 -2.23 -4.44 23.32
N LEU A 162 -2.19 -5.43 22.42
CA LEU A 162 -2.41 -5.22 20.99
C LEU A 162 -3.81 -4.66 20.70
N GLU A 163 -4.84 -5.21 21.33
CA GLU A 163 -6.22 -4.73 21.18
C GLU A 163 -6.40 -3.30 21.69
N ILE A 164 -5.72 -2.93 22.78
CA ILE A 164 -5.73 -1.56 23.31
C ILE A 164 -5.01 -0.58 22.37
N GLN A 165 -3.91 -0.99 21.74
CA GLN A 165 -3.09 -0.12 20.89
C GLN A 165 -3.57 -0.06 19.43
N ALA A 166 -4.29 -1.07 18.97
CA ALA A 166 -4.74 -1.19 17.58
C ALA A 166 -5.58 0.00 17.09
N PRO A 167 -6.55 0.55 17.85
CA PRO A 167 -7.32 1.72 17.41
C PRO A 167 -6.44 2.93 17.12
N ASP A 168 -5.49 3.23 18.02
CA ASP A 168 -4.54 4.34 17.89
C ASP A 168 -3.65 4.19 16.64
N TYR A 169 -3.16 2.97 16.41
CA TYR A 169 -2.38 2.63 15.22
C TYR A 169 -3.20 2.80 13.95
N LEU A 170 -4.39 2.18 13.87
CA LEU A 170 -5.26 2.23 12.70
C LEU A 170 -5.70 3.66 12.39
N GLN A 171 -6.00 4.46 13.42
CA GLN A 171 -6.36 5.86 13.27
C GLN A 171 -5.21 6.67 12.66
N ALA A 172 -3.98 6.52 13.17
CA ALA A 172 -2.83 7.27 12.64
C ALA A 172 -2.44 6.81 11.23
N SER A 173 -2.48 5.49 10.98
CA SER A 173 -2.29 4.89 9.64
C SER A 173 -3.30 5.45 8.64
N ASN A 174 -4.59 5.49 8.99
CA ASN A 174 -5.64 6.05 8.15
C ASN A 174 -5.43 7.55 7.88
N ALA A 175 -4.99 8.33 8.88
CA ALA A 175 -4.72 9.76 8.72
C ALA A 175 -3.58 10.02 7.71
N VAL A 176 -2.50 9.24 7.77
CA VAL A 176 -1.40 9.32 6.79
C VAL A 176 -1.91 8.97 5.39
N ARG A 177 -2.66 7.87 5.23
CA ARG A 177 -3.21 7.44 3.93
C ARG A 177 -4.08 8.52 3.29
N GLN A 178 -4.93 9.16 4.09
CA GLN A 178 -5.83 10.23 3.64
C GLN A 178 -5.09 11.47 3.17
N LEU A 179 -4.06 11.90 3.90
CA LEU A 179 -3.31 13.12 3.58
C LEU A 179 -2.25 12.90 2.49
N LEU A 180 -1.69 11.70 2.40
CA LEU A 180 -0.71 11.31 1.39
C LEU A 180 -1.33 11.21 0.00
N GLN A 181 -2.57 10.74 -0.04
CA GLN A 181 -3.32 10.48 -1.25
C GLN A 181 -3.41 11.62 -2.26
N PRO A 182 -3.97 12.80 -1.94
CA PRO A 182 -4.13 13.84 -2.94
C PRO A 182 -2.77 14.24 -3.52
N GLN A 183 -1.71 14.14 -2.71
CA GLN A 183 -0.34 14.47 -3.09
C GLN A 183 0.33 13.40 -3.97
N ASP A 184 -0.10 12.13 -3.85
CA ASP A 184 0.44 11.00 -4.62
C ASP A 184 -0.41 10.68 -5.88
N VAL A 185 -1.73 10.83 -5.80
CA VAL A 185 -2.69 10.44 -6.86
C VAL A 185 -2.84 11.50 -7.94
N GLU A 186 -2.67 12.79 -7.62
CA GLU A 186 -2.87 13.91 -8.57
C GLU A 186 -2.13 13.70 -9.91
N HIS A 187 -0.97 13.02 -9.88
CA HIS A 187 -0.11 12.85 -11.05
C HIS A 187 -0.18 11.45 -11.70
N ARG A 188 -0.85 10.48 -11.07
CA ARG A 188 -0.99 9.11 -11.61
C ARG A 188 -1.75 9.06 -12.95
N PRO A 189 -2.78 9.89 -13.21
CA PRO A 189 -3.40 9.98 -14.54
C PRO A 189 -2.43 10.46 -15.64
N GLN A 190 -1.51 11.37 -15.30
CA GLN A 190 -0.51 11.85 -16.25
C GLN A 190 0.54 10.77 -16.55
N GLN A 191 0.95 10.00 -15.54
CA GLN A 191 1.80 8.81 -15.76
C GLN A 191 1.11 7.78 -16.65
N LEU A 192 -0.17 7.52 -16.41
CA LEU A 192 -0.97 6.60 -17.21
C LEU A 192 -1.08 7.07 -18.67
N GLN A 193 -1.30 8.38 -18.90
CA GLN A 193 -1.33 8.96 -20.24
C GLN A 193 0.02 8.86 -20.95
N ARG A 194 1.14 9.10 -20.24
CA ARG A 194 2.49 8.92 -20.81
C ARG A 194 2.78 7.47 -21.18
N LEU A 195 2.34 6.52 -20.35
CA LEU A 195 2.45 5.09 -20.66
C LEU A 195 1.63 4.73 -21.90
N GLU A 196 0.39 5.23 -22.00
CA GLU A 196 -0.46 5.02 -23.17
C GLU A 196 0.17 5.58 -24.45
N GLN A 197 0.73 6.79 -24.40
CA GLN A 197 1.38 7.42 -25.55
C GLN A 197 2.63 6.66 -26.01
N ARG A 198 3.39 6.07 -25.09
CA ARG A 198 4.67 5.41 -25.39
C ARG A 198 4.50 3.95 -25.78
N LEU A 199 3.59 3.24 -25.12
CA LEU A 199 3.50 1.78 -25.17
C LEU A 199 2.09 1.28 -25.53
N GLY A 200 1.14 2.19 -25.74
CA GLY A 200 -0.27 1.86 -25.89
C GLY A 200 -0.90 1.35 -24.59
N ARG A 201 -2.12 0.85 -24.70
CA ARG A 201 -2.84 0.19 -23.59
C ARG A 201 -2.36 -1.25 -23.40
N ASN A 202 -1.09 -1.41 -23.06
CA ASN A 202 -0.48 -2.71 -22.80
C ASN A 202 -0.79 -3.23 -21.38
N VAL A 203 -0.26 -4.40 -21.03
CA VAL A 203 -0.51 -5.03 -19.71
C VAL A 203 -0.13 -4.16 -18.51
N HIS A 204 0.92 -3.35 -18.64
CA HIS A 204 1.39 -2.44 -17.58
C HIS A 204 0.45 -1.26 -17.41
N TRP A 205 -0.03 -0.68 -18.53
CA TRP A 205 -1.06 0.34 -18.52
C TRP A 205 -2.33 -0.18 -17.84
N ALA A 206 -2.78 -1.38 -18.18
CA ALA A 206 -3.99 -1.95 -17.60
C ALA A 206 -3.84 -2.20 -16.09
N LEU A 207 -2.68 -2.68 -15.65
CA LEU A 207 -2.37 -2.89 -14.24
C LEU A 207 -2.37 -1.56 -13.47
N LEU A 208 -1.69 -0.54 -13.99
CA LEU A 208 -1.67 0.78 -13.36
C LEU A 208 -3.07 1.41 -13.32
N ASN A 209 -3.84 1.32 -14.42
CA ASN A 209 -5.22 1.81 -14.46
C ASN A 209 -6.07 1.13 -13.38
N TYR A 210 -5.97 -0.20 -13.23
CA TYR A 210 -6.68 -0.92 -12.18
C TYR A 210 -6.29 -0.44 -10.78
N MET A 211 -5.00 -0.30 -10.48
CA MET A 211 -4.55 0.18 -9.17
C MET A 211 -5.01 1.63 -8.89
N ILE A 212 -5.04 2.49 -9.91
CA ILE A 212 -5.60 3.86 -9.81
C ILE A 212 -7.09 3.81 -9.48
N GLN A 213 -7.88 3.01 -10.20
CA GLN A 213 -9.32 2.88 -9.94
C GLN A 213 -9.58 2.26 -8.56
N ALA A 214 -8.78 1.28 -8.14
CA ALA A 214 -8.93 0.61 -6.85
C ALA A 214 -8.73 1.59 -5.69
N ARG A 215 -7.68 2.42 -5.79
CA ARG A 215 -7.44 3.51 -4.83
C ARG A 215 -8.58 4.53 -4.89
N SER A 216 -8.88 5.07 -6.06
CA SER A 216 -9.95 6.08 -6.27
C SER A 216 -11.31 5.65 -5.70
N THR A 217 -11.60 4.34 -5.77
CA THR A 217 -12.81 3.78 -5.18
C THR A 217 -12.76 3.85 -3.66
N MET A 218 -11.67 3.41 -3.02
CA MET A 218 -11.52 3.48 -1.56
C MET A 218 -11.68 4.92 -1.05
N ASP A 219 -11.16 5.89 -1.77
CA ASP A 219 -11.20 7.31 -1.39
C ASP A 219 -12.62 7.86 -1.40
N LEU A 220 -13.37 7.54 -2.45
CA LEU A 220 -14.77 7.90 -2.55
C LEU A 220 -15.56 7.37 -1.33
N LEU A 221 -15.24 6.15 -0.88
CA LEU A 221 -15.88 5.57 0.29
C LEU A 221 -15.43 6.27 1.58
N ASP A 222 -14.12 6.42 1.80
CA ASP A 222 -13.54 7.07 2.99
C ASP A 222 -14.05 8.51 3.17
N ASP A 223 -13.91 9.34 2.13
CA ASP A 223 -14.33 10.73 2.16
C ASP A 223 -15.85 10.86 2.22
N GLY A 224 -16.55 10.05 1.42
CA GLY A 224 -18.00 10.09 1.35
C GLY A 224 -18.67 9.66 2.66
N ILE A 225 -18.11 8.69 3.39
CA ILE A 225 -18.59 8.32 4.74
C ILE A 225 -18.31 9.45 5.73
N ARG A 226 -17.09 10.00 5.74
CA ARG A 226 -16.70 11.08 6.65
C ARG A 226 -17.56 12.32 6.48
N GLN A 227 -17.75 12.74 5.22
CA GLN A 227 -18.49 13.95 4.88
C GLN A 227 -20.01 13.69 4.82
N ARG A 228 -20.43 12.42 4.98
CA ARG A 228 -21.84 11.99 4.84
C ARG A 228 -22.42 12.33 3.46
N THR A 229 -21.59 12.24 2.43
CA THR A 229 -21.92 12.55 1.03
C THR A 229 -21.98 11.31 0.15
N LEU A 230 -21.54 10.14 0.64
CA LEU A 230 -21.57 8.90 -0.13
C LEU A 230 -23.02 8.46 -0.40
N THR A 231 -23.29 8.12 -1.66
CA THR A 231 -24.58 7.59 -2.12
C THR A 231 -24.42 6.20 -2.74
N PRO A 232 -25.48 5.36 -2.76
CA PRO A 232 -25.45 4.07 -3.45
C PRO A 232 -25.09 4.20 -4.94
N ALA A 233 -25.54 5.26 -5.61
CA ALA A 233 -25.24 5.52 -7.02
C ALA A 233 -23.74 5.79 -7.26
N GLN A 234 -23.11 6.60 -6.40
CA GLN A 234 -21.67 6.85 -6.48
C GLN A 234 -20.86 5.57 -6.23
N LEU A 235 -21.24 4.78 -5.23
CA LEU A 235 -20.64 3.48 -4.94
C LEU A 235 -20.75 2.53 -6.15
N SER A 236 -21.95 2.38 -6.71
CA SER A 236 -22.19 1.57 -7.91
C SER A 236 -21.32 1.99 -9.10
N GLN A 237 -21.23 3.29 -9.37
CA GLN A 237 -20.44 3.82 -10.48
C GLN A 237 -18.93 3.58 -10.27
N ALA A 238 -18.42 3.73 -9.05
CA ALA A 238 -17.02 3.43 -8.74
C ALA A 238 -16.72 1.93 -8.88
N THR A 239 -17.58 1.07 -8.33
CA THR A 239 -17.48 -0.39 -8.47
C THR A 239 -17.49 -0.83 -9.94
N GLN A 240 -18.34 -0.22 -10.77
CA GLN A 240 -18.37 -0.52 -12.21
C GLN A 240 -17.08 -0.13 -12.92
N ARG A 241 -16.53 1.06 -12.64
CA ARG A 241 -15.24 1.50 -13.21
C ARG A 241 -14.10 0.58 -12.80
N LEU A 242 -14.06 0.19 -11.53
CA LEU A 242 -13.08 -0.76 -11.02
C LEU A 242 -13.19 -2.12 -11.71
N ARG A 243 -14.42 -2.62 -11.88
CA ARG A 243 -14.68 -3.90 -12.57
C ARG A 243 -14.24 -3.87 -14.03
N GLN A 244 -14.52 -2.78 -14.75
CA GLN A 244 -14.05 -2.61 -16.13
C GLN A 244 -12.52 -2.63 -16.20
N ALA A 245 -11.85 -1.94 -15.28
CA ALA A 245 -10.39 -1.94 -15.20
C ALA A 245 -9.83 -3.34 -14.87
N TRP A 246 -10.51 -4.10 -14.01
CA TRP A 246 -10.18 -5.48 -13.68
C TRP A 246 -10.30 -6.39 -14.92
N GLU A 247 -11.40 -6.28 -15.66
CA GLU A 247 -11.70 -7.09 -16.85
C GLU A 247 -10.75 -6.83 -18.02
N ALA A 248 -10.18 -5.62 -18.12
CA ALA A 248 -9.20 -5.26 -19.15
C ALA A 248 -8.00 -6.24 -19.21
N ARG A 249 -7.66 -6.90 -18.09
CA ARG A 249 -6.57 -7.88 -18.05
C ARG A 249 -6.76 -9.07 -19.00
N GLN A 250 -8.01 -9.42 -19.32
CA GLN A 250 -8.36 -10.57 -20.17
C GLN A 250 -7.71 -10.48 -21.56
N GLN A 251 -7.48 -9.26 -22.05
CA GLN A 251 -6.87 -8.99 -23.35
C GLN A 251 -5.39 -9.41 -23.41
N PHE A 252 -4.74 -9.66 -22.26
CA PHE A 252 -3.32 -10.01 -22.17
C PHE A 252 -3.09 -11.46 -21.74
N ILE A 253 -4.15 -12.24 -21.52
CA ILE A 253 -4.03 -13.66 -21.21
C ILE A 253 -3.51 -14.38 -22.46
N GLY A 254 -2.33 -15.00 -22.34
CA GLY A 254 -1.67 -15.72 -23.43
C GLY A 254 -0.67 -14.89 -24.26
N SER A 255 -0.47 -13.61 -23.96
CA SER A 255 0.42 -12.71 -24.73
C SER A 255 1.88 -12.68 -24.24
N ILE A 256 2.42 -13.79 -23.71
CA ILE A 256 3.78 -13.79 -23.15
C ILE A 256 4.81 -13.69 -24.28
N GLN A 257 5.42 -12.51 -24.43
CA GLN A 257 6.47 -12.29 -25.44
C GLN A 257 7.78 -11.78 -24.86
N ASP A 258 7.78 -11.12 -23.69
CA ASP A 258 8.98 -10.52 -23.09
C ASP A 258 8.99 -10.60 -21.53
N PRO A 259 10.17 -10.42 -20.89
CA PRO A 259 10.30 -10.48 -19.43
C PRO A 259 9.51 -9.42 -18.65
N GLN A 260 9.32 -8.22 -19.18
CA GLN A 260 8.57 -7.15 -18.50
C GLN A 260 7.07 -7.49 -18.47
N THR A 261 6.54 -7.96 -19.60
CA THR A 261 5.16 -8.48 -19.68
C THR A 261 4.95 -9.64 -18.71
N ARG A 262 5.93 -10.53 -18.54
CA ARG A 262 5.85 -11.63 -17.57
C ARG A 262 5.76 -11.14 -16.12
N GLU A 263 6.50 -10.09 -15.77
CA GLU A 263 6.44 -9.47 -14.44
C GLU A 263 5.06 -8.87 -14.14
N ALA A 264 4.52 -8.09 -15.07
CA ALA A 264 3.17 -7.52 -14.92
C ALA A 264 2.09 -8.61 -14.83
N LEU A 265 2.21 -9.68 -15.62
CA LEU A 265 1.29 -10.82 -15.54
C LEU A 265 1.42 -11.59 -14.21
N TYR A 266 2.63 -11.70 -13.66
CA TYR A 266 2.83 -12.27 -12.33
C TYR A 266 2.18 -11.41 -11.24
N LEU A 267 2.29 -10.07 -11.32
CA LEU A 267 1.54 -9.18 -10.42
C LEU A 267 0.04 -9.37 -10.54
N TRP A 268 -0.49 -9.48 -11.76
CA TRP A 268 -1.91 -9.78 -11.99
C TRP A 268 -2.34 -11.09 -11.34
N GLN A 269 -1.48 -12.12 -11.34
CA GLN A 269 -1.76 -13.38 -10.65
C GLN A 269 -1.77 -13.20 -9.13
N LEU A 270 -0.78 -12.48 -8.58
CA LEU A 270 -0.67 -12.25 -7.13
C LEU A 270 -1.87 -11.48 -6.57
N ILE A 271 -2.37 -10.48 -7.30
CA ILE A 271 -3.50 -9.67 -6.84
C ILE A 271 -4.86 -10.29 -7.16
N ALA A 272 -4.94 -11.42 -7.88
CA ALA A 272 -6.21 -11.86 -8.44
C ALA A 272 -7.29 -12.20 -7.42
N ALA A 273 -6.95 -13.03 -6.43
CA ALA A 273 -7.87 -13.37 -5.35
C ALA A 273 -8.26 -12.14 -4.50
N PRO A 274 -7.32 -11.32 -3.99
CA PRO A 274 -7.72 -10.16 -3.18
C PRO A 274 -8.48 -9.09 -3.98
N SER A 275 -8.18 -8.90 -5.27
CA SER A 275 -8.97 -8.04 -6.16
C SER A 275 -10.43 -8.51 -6.31
N GLN A 276 -10.66 -9.82 -6.38
CA GLN A 276 -12.00 -10.38 -6.42
C GLN A 276 -12.74 -10.20 -5.09
N HIS A 277 -12.07 -10.43 -3.96
CA HIS A 277 -12.65 -10.17 -2.63
C HIS A 277 -13.03 -8.69 -2.47
N TYR A 278 -12.17 -7.77 -2.92
CA TYR A 278 -12.45 -6.34 -2.87
C TYR A 278 -13.71 -5.97 -3.68
N LEU A 279 -13.83 -6.47 -4.91
CA LEU A 279 -15.03 -6.27 -5.74
C LEU A 279 -16.29 -6.88 -5.10
N GLN A 280 -16.19 -8.07 -4.53
CA GLN A 280 -17.32 -8.73 -3.85
C GLN A 280 -17.77 -7.98 -2.59
N ALA A 281 -16.83 -7.42 -1.83
CA ALA A 281 -17.12 -6.60 -0.66
C ALA A 281 -17.85 -5.30 -1.08
N LEU A 282 -17.42 -4.66 -2.16
CA LEU A 282 -18.10 -3.49 -2.72
C LEU A 282 -19.54 -3.81 -3.19
N ASP A 283 -19.72 -4.96 -3.86
CA ASP A 283 -21.05 -5.41 -4.28
C ASP A 283 -21.96 -5.71 -3.08
N THR A 284 -21.40 -6.27 -2.00
CA THR A 284 -22.13 -6.57 -0.76
C THR A 284 -22.53 -5.29 -0.05
N LEU A 285 -21.61 -4.36 0.16
CA LEU A 285 -21.89 -3.05 0.75
C LEU A 285 -23.00 -2.33 -0.04
N HIS A 286 -22.92 -2.32 -1.37
CA HIS A 286 -23.94 -1.67 -2.20
C HIS A 286 -25.31 -2.34 -2.06
N ARG A 287 -25.35 -3.67 -2.05
CA ARG A 287 -26.59 -4.44 -1.92
C ARG A 287 -27.24 -4.22 -0.55
N ASP A 288 -26.48 -4.35 0.52
CA ASP A 288 -26.97 -4.23 1.89
C ASP A 288 -27.41 -2.78 2.16
N TRP A 289 -26.76 -1.79 1.54
CA TRP A 289 -27.22 -0.40 1.56
C TRP A 289 -28.57 -0.22 0.84
N LEU A 290 -28.73 -0.75 -0.38
CA LEU A 290 -30.03 -0.68 -1.07
C LEU A 290 -31.16 -1.38 -0.30
N GLN A 291 -30.81 -2.40 0.48
CA GLN A 291 -31.74 -3.12 1.36
C GLN A 291 -31.97 -2.43 2.70
N HIS A 292 -31.40 -1.24 2.92
CA HIS A 292 -31.51 -0.49 4.17
C HIS A 292 -31.05 -1.30 5.38
N ALA A 293 -29.96 -2.06 5.23
CA ALA A 293 -29.36 -2.80 6.34
C ALA A 293 -28.99 -1.87 7.50
N GLU A 294 -29.00 -2.44 8.71
CA GLU A 294 -28.68 -1.71 9.93
C GLU A 294 -27.27 -1.09 9.88
N PRO A 295 -27.02 0.05 10.56
CA PRO A 295 -25.72 0.73 10.52
C PRO A 295 -24.53 -0.14 10.89
N GLN A 296 -24.71 -1.10 11.81
CA GLN A 296 -23.68 -2.05 12.19
C GLN A 296 -23.25 -2.92 11.00
N ARG A 297 -24.21 -3.42 10.23
CA ARG A 297 -23.96 -4.26 9.05
C ARG A 297 -23.21 -3.49 7.97
N LEU A 298 -23.61 -2.24 7.71
CA LEU A 298 -22.91 -1.36 6.76
C LEU A 298 -21.48 -1.04 7.22
N GLY A 299 -21.26 -0.92 8.53
CA GLY A 299 -19.92 -0.78 9.11
C GLY A 299 -19.05 -2.02 8.89
N GLU A 300 -19.62 -3.22 9.06
CA GLU A 300 -18.95 -4.50 8.78
C GLU A 300 -18.61 -4.63 7.29
N ASP A 301 -19.52 -4.28 6.38
CA ASP A 301 -19.27 -4.32 4.94
C ASP A 301 -18.18 -3.35 4.52
N PHE A 302 -18.18 -2.13 5.07
CA PHE A 302 -17.11 -1.15 4.83
C PHE A 302 -15.76 -1.64 5.36
N HIS A 303 -15.74 -2.32 6.50
CA HIS A 303 -14.53 -2.96 6.99
C HIS A 303 -14.04 -4.06 6.03
N ALA A 304 -14.93 -4.91 5.52
CA ALA A 304 -14.58 -5.95 4.54
C ALA A 304 -14.02 -5.36 3.22
N VAL A 305 -14.55 -4.23 2.76
CA VAL A 305 -14.03 -3.45 1.63
C VAL A 305 -12.58 -3.02 1.90
N THR A 306 -12.33 -2.44 3.09
CA THR A 306 -10.99 -1.99 3.50
C THR A 306 -10.01 -3.16 3.56
N GLN A 307 -10.43 -4.31 4.09
CA GLN A 307 -9.62 -5.53 4.14
C GLN A 307 -9.24 -6.03 2.75
N GLY A 308 -10.21 -6.11 1.83
CA GLY A 308 -9.96 -6.55 0.45
C GLY A 308 -8.97 -5.63 -0.27
N TYR A 309 -9.10 -4.32 -0.09
CA TYR A 309 -8.17 -3.33 -0.63
C TYR A 309 -6.75 -3.48 -0.05
N ASP A 310 -6.62 -3.59 1.28
CA ASP A 310 -5.32 -3.74 1.96
C ASP A 310 -4.60 -5.03 1.54
N GLN A 311 -5.33 -6.15 1.42
CA GLN A 311 -4.77 -7.41 0.91
C GLN A 311 -4.30 -7.27 -0.55
N MET A 312 -5.08 -6.63 -1.41
CA MET A 312 -4.68 -6.41 -2.81
C MET A 312 -3.39 -5.58 -2.89
N LEU A 313 -3.33 -4.47 -2.13
CA LEU A 313 -2.17 -3.61 -2.08
C LEU A 313 -0.94 -4.34 -1.52
N TYR A 314 -1.12 -5.18 -0.50
CA TYR A 314 -0.06 -6.02 0.05
C TYR A 314 0.58 -6.90 -1.02
N HIS A 315 -0.23 -7.61 -1.81
CA HIS A 315 0.24 -8.48 -2.87
C HIS A 315 0.88 -7.71 -4.03
N TYR A 316 0.32 -6.56 -4.40
CA TYR A 316 0.89 -5.67 -5.43
C TYR A 316 2.30 -5.20 -5.03
N ASN A 317 2.49 -4.84 -3.75
CA ASN A 317 3.74 -4.30 -3.24
C ASN A 317 4.85 -5.36 -3.06
N GLN A 318 4.57 -6.65 -3.22
CA GLN A 318 5.58 -7.70 -2.99
C GLN A 318 6.76 -7.62 -3.97
N LEU A 319 6.53 -7.31 -5.25
CA LEU A 319 7.63 -7.21 -6.21
C LEU A 319 8.51 -5.98 -5.98
N ALA A 320 7.95 -4.91 -5.44
CA ALA A 320 8.73 -3.74 -5.04
C ALA A 320 9.69 -4.06 -3.88
N ARG A 321 9.41 -5.11 -3.09
CA ARG A 321 10.25 -5.53 -1.95
C ARG A 321 11.23 -6.66 -2.26
N SER A 322 11.00 -7.44 -3.32
CA SER A 322 11.92 -8.51 -3.72
C SER A 322 13.07 -8.02 -4.60
N ARG A 323 12.99 -6.77 -5.10
CA ARG A 323 13.99 -6.14 -5.97
C ARG A 323 14.92 -5.13 -5.28
N TYR A 324 14.75 -4.92 -3.97
CA TYR A 324 15.60 -4.06 -3.13
C TYR A 324 15.87 -4.74 -1.78
#